data_AF-A0A7V3QLE9-F1
#
_entry.id   AF-A0A7V3QLE9-F1
#
_cell.length_a   1.000
_cell.length_b   1.000
_cell.length_c   1.000
_cell.angle_alpha   90.00
_cell.angle_beta   90.00
_cell.angle_gamma   90.00
#
_symmetry.space_group_name_H-M   'P 1'
#
loop_
_entity.id
_entity.type
_entity.pdbx_description
1 polymer ?
#
loop_
_entity_poly.entity_id
_entity_poly.type
_entity_poly.pdbx_seq_one_letter_code
_entity_poly.pdbx_strand_id
1 'polypeptide(L)'
;MLILYQTQLTKKINLAGNVFLFEFSLIEPKEISFLAGQYLILLVPSKGETISRLYSIASPPWQKNSFELVVELVDGGVGSTYLKNLKIGDKVLFKGPAGMFTLKQTSKNKVFFATGTGIAPIRSMIMESQKLEVKSQKFLFWGLRKKEDVYFLEEFKKIKEEDKNFEFKICLSKETSLSQVESDFFSLGHVDYVFEKELFPKIKKTIFDFEFYLCGGRGIVESLRQFLLQ
;
A
#
# COMPACT_ATOMS: atom_id res chain seq x y z
N MET A 1 12.29 22.23 -1.04
CA MET A 1 10.95 22.76 -1.39
C MET A 1 10.23 21.67 -2.19
N LEU A 2 8.92 21.44 -1.96
CA LEU A 2 8.19 20.39 -2.68
C LEU A 2 7.87 20.84 -4.11
N ILE A 3 7.98 19.92 -5.07
CA ILE A 3 7.67 20.16 -6.48
C ILE A 3 6.16 20.15 -6.67
N LEU A 4 5.64 21.09 -7.47
CA LEU A 4 4.25 21.10 -7.91
C LEU A 4 4.13 20.30 -9.21
N TYR A 5 3.20 19.35 -9.24
CA TYR A 5 2.87 18.54 -10.41
C TYR A 5 1.49 18.90 -10.92
N GLN A 6 1.41 19.24 -12.20
CA GLN A 6 0.17 19.21 -12.96
C GLN A 6 0.01 17.81 -13.55
N THR A 7 -1.13 17.18 -13.27
CA THR A 7 -1.39 15.81 -13.68
C THR A 7 -2.77 15.71 -14.34
N GLN A 8 -3.04 14.57 -14.97
CA GLN A 8 -4.35 14.24 -15.53
C GLN A 8 -4.78 12.86 -15.03
N LEU A 9 -6.03 12.73 -14.60
CA LEU A 9 -6.61 11.43 -14.26
C LEU A 9 -6.74 10.58 -15.53
N THR A 10 -6.05 9.45 -15.60
CA THR A 10 -6.07 8.55 -16.76
C THR A 10 -6.72 7.20 -16.48
N LYS A 11 -6.79 6.78 -15.22
CA LYS A 11 -7.45 5.53 -14.81
C LYS A 11 -8.22 5.73 -13.51
N LYS A 12 -9.41 5.16 -13.43
CA LYS A 12 -10.24 5.12 -12.21
C LYS A 12 -10.97 3.79 -12.16
N ILE A 13 -10.59 2.93 -11.22
CA ILE A 13 -11.12 1.57 -11.09
C ILE A 13 -11.67 1.39 -9.68
N ASN A 14 -12.89 0.87 -9.55
CA ASN A 14 -13.38 0.36 -8.28
C ASN A 14 -12.69 -0.98 -8.00
N LEU A 15 -11.95 -1.07 -6.90
CA LEU A 15 -11.23 -2.28 -6.52
C LEU A 15 -12.10 -3.21 -5.67
N ALA A 16 -12.71 -2.66 -4.61
CA ALA A 16 -13.65 -3.36 -3.74
C ALA A 16 -14.41 -2.34 -2.89
N GLY A 17 -15.73 -2.49 -2.76
CA GLY A 17 -16.57 -1.60 -1.96
C GLY A 17 -16.34 -0.11 -2.33
N ASN A 18 -15.86 0.67 -1.35
CA ASN A 18 -15.52 2.09 -1.52
C ASN A 18 -14.03 2.36 -1.80
N VAL A 19 -13.23 1.33 -2.09
CA VAL A 19 -11.81 1.47 -2.42
C VAL A 19 -11.63 1.58 -3.92
N PHE A 20 -10.87 2.59 -4.35
CA PHE A 20 -10.60 2.86 -5.76
C PHE A 20 -9.10 3.00 -6.02
N LEU A 21 -8.69 2.54 -7.19
CA LEU A 21 -7.40 2.87 -7.79
C LEU A 21 -7.59 4.07 -8.71
N PHE A 22 -6.74 5.07 -8.55
CA PHE A 22 -6.63 6.22 -9.44
C PHE A 22 -5.22 6.25 -10.04
N GLU A 23 -5.08 6.36 -11.35
CA GLU A 23 -3.80 6.63 -12.01
C GLU A 23 -3.79 8.04 -12.58
N PHE A 24 -2.72 8.77 -12.30
CA PHE A 24 -2.51 10.13 -12.80
C PHE A 24 -1.27 10.18 -13.67
N SER A 25 -1.43 10.55 -14.94
CA SER A 25 -0.31 10.84 -15.83
C SER A 25 0.22 12.25 -15.59
N LEU A 26 1.53 12.41 -15.69
CA LEU A 26 2.20 13.68 -15.46
C LEU A 26 2.16 14.58 -16.70
N ILE A 27 1.68 15.81 -16.53
CA ILE A 27 1.69 16.84 -17.56
C ILE A 27 2.96 17.69 -17.43
N GLU A 28 3.21 18.23 -16.24
CA GLU A 28 4.34 19.12 -15.94
C GLU A 28 4.70 19.03 -14.45
N PRO A 29 5.96 18.69 -14.09
CA PRO A 29 6.99 18.11 -14.96
C PRO A 29 6.57 16.73 -15.48
N LYS A 30 7.22 16.24 -16.56
CA LYS A 30 6.87 14.96 -17.23
C LYS A 30 7.22 13.70 -16.45
N GLU A 31 8.12 13.81 -15.49
CA GLU A 31 8.57 12.69 -14.67
C GLU A 31 8.51 13.02 -13.17
N ILE A 32 8.28 12.00 -12.36
CA ILE A 32 8.42 12.03 -10.91
C ILE A 32 9.55 11.09 -10.49
N SER A 33 10.37 11.55 -9.55
CA SER A 33 11.35 10.72 -8.85
C SER A 33 10.97 10.66 -7.38
N PHE A 34 10.75 9.46 -6.86
CA PHE A 34 10.35 9.23 -5.47
C PHE A 34 10.93 7.90 -4.96
N LEU A 35 10.95 7.72 -3.64
CA LEU A 35 11.28 6.45 -3.01
C LEU A 35 10.00 5.68 -2.67
N ALA A 36 9.99 4.37 -2.92
CA ALA A 36 8.83 3.52 -2.64
C ALA A 36 8.37 3.66 -1.19
N GLY A 37 7.10 3.99 -1.00
CA GLY A 37 6.48 4.29 0.30
C GLY A 37 6.21 5.76 0.59
N GLN A 38 6.75 6.69 -0.21
CA GLN A 38 6.43 8.11 -0.13
C GLN A 38 5.00 8.44 -0.57
N TYR A 39 4.55 9.65 -0.24
CA TYR A 39 3.23 10.17 -0.57
C TYR A 39 3.29 11.47 -1.38
N LEU A 40 2.16 11.78 -2.02
CA LEU A 40 1.87 13.07 -2.63
C LEU A 40 0.80 13.82 -1.84
N ILE A 41 0.86 15.14 -1.90
CA ILE A 41 -0.12 16.05 -1.33
C ILE A 41 -1.07 16.47 -2.44
N LEU A 42 -2.28 15.91 -2.44
CA LEU A 42 -3.38 16.36 -3.29
C LEU A 42 -3.82 17.76 -2.87
N LEU A 43 -3.89 18.68 -3.82
CA LEU A 43 -4.43 20.02 -3.64
C LEU A 43 -5.89 20.04 -4.06
N VAL A 44 -6.81 20.08 -3.09
CA VAL A 44 -8.26 20.07 -3.33
C VAL A 44 -8.80 21.50 -3.31
N PRO A 45 -9.34 22.01 -4.43
CA PRO A 45 -10.05 23.28 -4.44
C PRO A 45 -11.32 23.20 -3.59
N SER A 46 -11.50 24.12 -2.64
CA SER A 46 -12.68 24.16 -1.76
C SER A 46 -13.04 25.60 -1.37
N LYS A 47 -14.19 26.09 -1.85
CA LYS A 47 -14.78 27.40 -1.46
C LYS A 47 -13.79 28.59 -1.41
N GLY A 48 -12.95 28.74 -2.44
CA GLY A 48 -11.96 29.82 -2.53
C GLY A 48 -10.62 29.53 -1.84
N GLU A 49 -10.49 28.40 -1.17
CA GLU A 49 -9.25 27.93 -0.55
C GLU A 49 -8.75 26.64 -1.20
N THR A 50 -7.53 26.23 -0.86
CA THR A 50 -6.95 24.95 -1.24
C THR A 50 -6.70 24.09 -0.01
N ILE A 51 -7.41 22.97 0.09
CA ILE A 51 -7.27 22.01 1.17
C ILE A 51 -6.28 20.91 0.74
N SER A 52 -5.30 20.63 1.59
CA SER A 52 -4.29 19.59 1.33
C SER A 52 -4.73 18.22 1.89
N ARG A 53 -4.53 17.15 1.13
CA ARG A 53 -4.71 15.75 1.56
C ARG A 53 -3.53 14.89 1.13
N LEU A 54 -3.08 14.00 2.03
CA LEU A 54 -1.91 13.16 1.79
C LEU A 54 -2.38 11.78 1.28
N TYR A 55 -1.77 11.31 0.21
CA TYR A 55 -2.03 9.98 -0.34
C TYR A 55 -0.71 9.32 -0.73
N SER A 56 -0.44 8.14 -0.15
CA SER A 56 0.73 7.34 -0.49
C SER A 56 0.68 6.90 -1.94
N ILE A 57 1.85 6.94 -2.59
CA ILE A 57 2.01 6.44 -3.95
C ILE A 57 1.96 4.91 -3.89
N ALA A 58 1.07 4.31 -4.67
CA ALA A 58 0.87 2.87 -4.75
C ALA A 58 1.61 2.22 -5.92
N SER A 59 1.94 3.00 -6.95
CA SER A 59 2.74 2.56 -8.09
C SER A 59 4.22 2.49 -7.72
N PRO A 60 5.02 1.75 -8.49
CA PRO A 60 6.45 1.65 -8.27
C PRO A 60 7.25 2.88 -8.74
N PRO A 61 8.42 3.20 -8.13
CA PRO A 61 9.30 4.29 -8.55
C PRO A 61 9.81 4.27 -10.00
N TRP A 62 9.95 3.11 -10.65
CA TRP A 62 10.35 3.06 -12.07
C TRP A 62 9.22 3.46 -13.02
N GLN A 63 7.98 3.60 -12.54
CA GLN A 63 6.90 4.22 -13.29
C GLN A 63 7.01 5.74 -13.17
N LYS A 64 7.82 6.34 -14.05
CA LYS A 64 8.19 7.76 -13.93
C LYS A 64 7.15 8.74 -14.45
N ASN A 65 6.33 8.33 -15.42
CA ASN A 65 5.47 9.26 -16.18
C ASN A 65 4.03 9.30 -15.64
N SER A 66 3.69 8.43 -14.69
CA SER A 66 2.42 8.41 -13.99
C SER A 66 2.59 7.83 -12.60
N PHE A 67 1.61 8.03 -11.73
CA PHE A 67 1.57 7.36 -10.44
C PHE A 67 0.15 6.89 -10.12
N GLU A 68 0.08 5.86 -9.28
CA GLU A 68 -1.19 5.30 -8.80
C GLU A 68 -1.42 5.65 -7.34
N LEU A 69 -2.68 5.90 -6.98
CA LEU A 69 -3.16 6.04 -5.60
C LEU A 69 -4.23 4.98 -5.35
N VAL A 70 -4.22 4.37 -4.17
CA VAL A 70 -5.31 3.50 -3.71
C VAL A 70 -6.00 4.19 -2.54
N VAL A 71 -7.27 4.52 -2.73
CA VAL A 71 -8.00 5.42 -1.81
C VAL A 71 -9.34 4.81 -1.44
N GLU A 72 -9.61 4.75 -0.13
CA GLU A 72 -10.93 4.48 0.41
C GLU A 72 -11.70 5.80 0.42
N LEU A 73 -12.82 5.85 -0.29
CA LEU A 73 -13.67 7.03 -0.34
C LEU A 73 -14.57 7.05 0.89
N VAL A 74 -14.36 8.06 1.75
CA VAL A 74 -15.12 8.30 2.97
C VAL A 74 -16.17 9.37 2.72
N ASP A 75 -17.42 9.10 3.08
CA ASP A 75 -18.52 10.05 2.95
C ASP A 75 -18.26 11.32 3.78
N GLY A 76 -18.53 12.48 3.18
CA GLY A 76 -18.24 13.80 3.78
C GLY A 76 -16.76 14.21 3.79
N GLY A 77 -15.83 13.32 3.41
CA GLY A 77 -14.41 13.63 3.34
C GLY A 77 -14.06 14.49 2.13
N VAL A 78 -13.54 15.70 2.33
CA VAL A 78 -13.20 16.67 1.25
C VAL A 78 -12.40 16.04 0.10
N GLY A 79 -11.31 15.30 0.41
CA GLY A 79 -10.49 14.63 -0.60
C GLY A 79 -11.22 13.47 -1.30
N SER A 80 -11.98 12.69 -0.53
CA SER A 80 -12.79 11.59 -1.07
C SER A 80 -13.89 12.11 -1.99
N THR A 81 -14.61 13.16 -1.61
CA THR A 81 -15.63 13.80 -2.45
C THR A 81 -15.00 14.35 -3.73
N TYR A 82 -13.84 14.99 -3.65
CA TYR A 82 -13.12 15.49 -4.82
C TYR A 82 -12.74 14.34 -5.77
N LEU A 83 -12.01 13.33 -5.29
CA LEU A 83 -11.60 12.16 -6.08
C LEU A 83 -12.79 11.37 -6.66
N LYS A 84 -13.87 11.24 -5.88
CA LYS A 84 -15.11 10.58 -6.32
C LYS A 84 -15.72 11.28 -7.53
N ASN A 85 -15.66 12.61 -7.59
CA ASN A 85 -16.28 13.39 -8.65
C ASN A 85 -15.39 13.59 -9.89
N LEU A 86 -14.09 13.30 -9.80
CA LEU A 86 -13.20 13.35 -10.96
C LEU A 86 -13.63 12.38 -12.07
N LYS A 87 -13.50 12.87 -13.31
CA LYS A 87 -13.66 12.12 -14.55
C LYS A 87 -12.30 11.92 -15.21
N ILE A 88 -12.17 10.86 -16.02
CA ILE A 88 -10.98 10.65 -16.84
C ILE A 88 -10.77 11.89 -17.72
N GLY A 89 -9.54 12.40 -17.76
CA GLY A 89 -9.18 13.63 -18.45
C GLY A 89 -9.11 14.87 -17.55
N ASP A 90 -9.67 14.82 -16.33
CA ASP A 90 -9.61 15.96 -15.41
C ASP A 90 -8.18 16.24 -14.95
N LYS A 91 -7.83 17.53 -14.89
CA LYS A 91 -6.53 18.00 -14.39
C LYS A 91 -6.55 18.09 -12.87
N VAL A 92 -5.49 17.62 -12.24
CA VAL A 92 -5.33 17.61 -10.78
C VAL A 92 -3.94 18.12 -10.42
N LEU A 93 -3.84 18.81 -9.28
CA LEU A 93 -2.58 19.33 -8.77
C LEU A 93 -2.12 18.54 -7.55
N PHE A 94 -0.84 18.17 -7.57
CA PHE A 94 -0.17 17.49 -6.46
C PHE A 94 1.11 18.23 -6.07
N LYS A 95 1.51 18.14 -4.81
CA LYS A 95 2.86 18.51 -4.35
C LYS A 95 3.60 17.30 -3.79
N GLY A 96 4.90 17.20 -4.02
CA GLY A 96 5.72 16.15 -3.40
C GLY A 96 6.95 15.78 -4.24
N PRO A 97 7.40 14.51 -4.17
CA PRO A 97 7.01 13.52 -3.14
C PRO A 97 7.45 13.96 -1.73
N ALA A 98 6.87 13.36 -0.71
CA ALA A 98 7.24 13.60 0.70
C ALA A 98 7.11 12.31 1.53
N GLY A 99 7.68 12.34 2.74
CA GLY A 99 7.61 11.24 3.70
C GLY A 99 8.92 10.47 3.85
N MET A 100 9.08 9.86 5.03
CA MET A 100 10.28 9.09 5.42
C MET A 100 10.04 7.58 5.51
N PHE A 101 8.79 7.13 5.30
CA PHE A 101 8.43 5.72 5.26
C PHE A 101 8.85 5.13 3.90
N THR A 102 10.13 4.75 3.79
CA THR A 102 10.73 4.32 2.53
C THR A 102 11.32 2.92 2.64
N LEU A 103 11.22 2.12 1.58
CA LEU A 103 11.94 0.84 1.49
C LEU A 103 13.45 1.06 1.67
N LYS A 104 14.07 0.33 2.59
CA LYS A 104 15.52 0.34 2.78
C LYS A 104 16.18 -0.67 1.83
N GLN A 105 17.28 -0.24 1.21
CA GLN A 105 18.10 -1.07 0.33
C GLN A 105 19.15 -1.82 1.15
N THR A 106 18.70 -2.77 1.96
CA THR A 106 19.56 -3.64 2.78
C THR A 106 19.34 -5.11 2.42
N SER A 107 20.28 -5.96 2.82
CA SER A 107 20.18 -7.43 2.72
C SER A 107 19.27 -8.07 3.75
N LYS A 108 18.67 -7.29 4.66
CA LYS A 108 17.74 -7.81 5.65
C LYS A 108 16.48 -8.35 4.99
N ASN A 109 15.94 -9.41 5.59
CA ASN A 109 14.62 -9.92 5.25
C ASN A 109 13.56 -8.87 5.62
N LYS A 110 12.38 -8.92 5.00
CA LYS A 110 11.38 -7.86 5.14
C LYS A 110 10.03 -8.46 5.49
N VAL A 111 9.37 -7.91 6.49
CA VAL A 111 7.98 -8.23 6.84
C VAL A 111 7.16 -6.96 6.68
N PHE A 112 6.17 -7.03 5.81
CA PHE A 112 5.24 -5.97 5.52
C PHE A 112 3.90 -6.27 6.19
N PHE A 113 3.38 -5.29 6.91
CA PHE A 113 2.06 -5.32 7.49
C PHE A 113 1.22 -4.21 6.89
N ALA A 114 0.11 -4.60 6.28
CA ALA A 114 -0.85 -3.68 5.71
C ALA A 114 -2.24 -3.95 6.29
N THR A 115 -3.09 -2.92 6.39
CA THR A 115 -4.54 -3.13 6.57
C THR A 115 -5.33 -2.19 5.68
N GLY A 116 -6.37 -2.69 5.01
CA GLY A 116 -7.15 -1.88 4.06
C GLY A 116 -6.23 -1.17 3.06
N THR A 117 -6.44 0.13 2.86
CA THR A 117 -5.65 0.96 1.94
C THR A 117 -4.22 1.27 2.41
N GLY A 118 -3.83 0.84 3.61
CA GLY A 118 -2.43 0.80 4.04
C GLY A 118 -1.54 -0.07 3.14
N ILE A 119 -2.15 -0.88 2.26
CA ILE A 119 -1.44 -1.60 1.21
C ILE A 119 -0.81 -0.67 0.16
N ALA A 120 -1.26 0.58 0.01
CA ALA A 120 -0.75 1.50 -1.02
C ALA A 120 0.78 1.67 -0.97
N PRO A 121 1.39 2.21 0.11
CA PRO A 121 2.85 2.36 0.16
C PRO A 121 3.56 1.00 0.13
N ILE A 122 2.96 -0.04 0.74
CA ILE A 122 3.52 -1.39 0.80
C ILE A 122 3.60 -2.03 -0.58
N ARG A 123 2.59 -1.87 -1.43
CA ARG A 123 2.58 -2.33 -2.81
C ARG A 123 3.72 -1.70 -3.59
N SER A 124 3.89 -0.38 -3.48
CA SER A 124 5.04 0.33 -4.07
C SER A 124 6.38 -0.28 -3.62
N MET A 125 6.54 -0.56 -2.32
CA MET A 125 7.75 -1.19 -1.76
C MET A 125 7.95 -2.64 -2.25
N ILE A 126 6.90 -3.46 -2.28
CA ILE A 126 6.98 -4.86 -2.72
C ILE A 126 7.39 -4.92 -4.18
N MET A 127 6.77 -4.10 -5.03
CA MET A 127 7.17 -4.03 -6.42
C MET A 127 8.64 -3.58 -6.51
N GLU A 128 9.07 -2.54 -5.78
CA GLU A 128 10.45 -2.02 -5.85
C GLU A 128 11.49 -3.04 -5.42
N SER A 129 11.14 -3.83 -4.42
CA SER A 129 11.99 -4.93 -3.98
C SER A 129 12.21 -6.01 -5.05
N GLN A 130 11.42 -6.05 -6.13
CA GLN A 130 11.64 -6.97 -7.25
C GLN A 130 12.75 -6.51 -8.19
N LYS A 131 13.15 -5.23 -8.13
CA LYS A 131 14.24 -4.66 -8.93
C LYS A 131 15.57 -4.58 -8.19
N LEU A 132 15.57 -4.86 -6.89
CA LEU A 132 16.80 -4.89 -6.10
C LEU A 132 17.64 -6.12 -6.44
N GLU A 133 18.95 -5.93 -6.58
CA GLU A 133 19.90 -7.03 -6.81
C GLU A 133 19.98 -7.98 -5.61
N VAL A 134 19.80 -7.43 -4.40
CA VAL A 134 19.88 -8.18 -3.16
C VAL A 134 18.59 -8.96 -2.93
N LYS A 135 18.68 -10.28 -3.09
CA LYS A 135 17.57 -11.20 -2.79
C LYS A 135 17.46 -11.41 -1.28
N SER A 136 16.32 -11.03 -0.71
CA SER A 136 15.97 -11.23 0.70
C SER A 136 14.58 -11.87 0.81
N GLN A 137 14.32 -12.62 1.88
CA GLN A 137 12.96 -13.12 2.16
C GLN A 137 12.02 -11.95 2.41
N LYS A 138 10.80 -12.03 1.86
CA LYS A 138 9.78 -10.99 1.93
C LYS A 138 8.45 -11.63 2.30
N PHE A 139 7.85 -11.16 3.38
CA PHE A 139 6.54 -11.63 3.85
C PHE A 139 5.56 -10.47 3.88
N LEU A 140 4.38 -10.62 3.29
CA LEU A 140 3.28 -9.66 3.42
C LEU A 140 2.16 -10.28 4.25
N PHE A 141 1.73 -9.58 5.31
CA PHE A 141 0.46 -9.81 5.99
C PHE A 141 -0.47 -8.64 5.70
N TRP A 142 -1.56 -8.90 4.99
CA TRP A 142 -2.51 -7.85 4.59
C TRP A 142 -3.90 -8.11 5.17
N GLY A 143 -4.29 -7.25 6.11
CA GLY A 143 -5.55 -7.34 6.84
C GLY A 143 -6.71 -6.70 6.10
N LEU A 144 -7.76 -7.48 5.86
CA LEU A 144 -9.05 -7.04 5.35
C LEU A 144 -10.17 -7.60 6.22
N ARG A 145 -11.40 -7.08 6.08
CA ARG A 145 -12.51 -7.54 6.92
C ARG A 145 -13.05 -8.86 6.39
N LYS A 146 -13.36 -8.92 5.10
CA LYS A 146 -13.99 -10.07 4.46
C LYS A 146 -13.35 -10.38 3.10
N LYS A 147 -13.68 -11.54 2.55
CA LYS A 147 -13.18 -11.94 1.21
C LYS A 147 -13.62 -10.99 0.09
N GLU A 148 -14.79 -10.35 0.25
CA GLU A 148 -15.34 -9.38 -0.72
C GLU A 148 -14.54 -8.07 -0.76
N ASP A 149 -13.70 -7.81 0.25
CA ASP A 149 -12.84 -6.63 0.30
C ASP A 149 -11.48 -6.84 -0.38
N VAL A 150 -11.23 -8.02 -0.95
CA VAL A 150 -9.91 -8.42 -1.48
C VAL A 150 -9.71 -7.85 -2.88
N TYR A 151 -8.62 -7.10 -3.04
CA TYR A 151 -8.15 -6.56 -4.33
C TYR A 151 -6.64 -6.80 -4.49
N PHE A 152 -6.12 -6.91 -5.72
CA PHE A 152 -4.71 -7.30 -5.99
C PHE A 152 -4.29 -8.75 -5.66
N LEU A 153 -5.22 -9.67 -5.38
CA LEU A 153 -4.87 -11.09 -5.17
C LEU A 153 -4.01 -11.66 -6.31
N GLU A 154 -4.47 -11.48 -7.56
CA GLU A 154 -3.79 -12.01 -8.74
C GLU A 154 -2.43 -11.32 -8.99
N GLU A 155 -2.28 -10.05 -8.61
CA GLU A 155 -1.01 -9.34 -8.69
C GLU A 155 0.02 -9.95 -7.72
N PHE A 156 -0.37 -10.19 -6.46
CA PHE A 156 0.53 -10.80 -5.47
C PHE A 156 0.84 -12.27 -5.77
N LYS A 157 -0.12 -13.03 -6.32
CA LYS A 157 0.15 -14.39 -6.84
C LYS A 157 1.21 -14.36 -7.93
N LYS A 158 1.06 -13.47 -8.92
CA LYS A 158 2.05 -13.32 -10.00
C LYS A 158 3.44 -12.95 -9.46
N ILE A 159 3.52 -12.01 -8.51
CA ILE A 159 4.80 -11.64 -7.89
C ILE A 159 5.42 -12.84 -7.17
N LYS A 160 4.64 -13.65 -6.44
CA LYS A 160 5.13 -14.88 -5.79
C LYS A 160 5.58 -15.94 -6.79
N GLU A 161 4.92 -16.03 -7.94
CA GLU A 161 5.33 -16.94 -9.01
C GLU A 161 6.71 -16.58 -9.56
N GLU A 162 6.95 -15.27 -9.78
CA GLU A 162 8.19 -14.70 -10.30
C GLU A 162 9.32 -14.63 -9.26
N ASP A 163 9.01 -14.38 -7.99
CA ASP A 163 9.96 -14.32 -6.87
C ASP A 163 9.60 -15.33 -5.77
N LYS A 164 10.34 -16.45 -5.74
CA LYS A 164 10.17 -17.51 -4.74
C LYS A 164 10.52 -17.08 -3.31
N ASN A 165 11.12 -15.91 -3.12
CA ASN A 165 11.37 -15.34 -1.78
C ASN A 165 10.25 -14.43 -1.30
N PHE A 166 9.19 -14.23 -2.10
CA PHE A 166 8.01 -13.47 -1.71
C PHE A 166 6.88 -14.41 -1.30
N GLU A 167 6.45 -14.26 -0.06
CA GLU A 167 5.30 -14.94 0.53
C GLU A 167 4.27 -13.90 0.99
N PHE A 168 2.99 -14.22 0.89
CA PHE A 168 1.94 -13.35 1.40
C PHE A 168 0.77 -14.12 2.01
N LYS A 169 0.13 -13.47 2.99
CA LYS A 169 -1.12 -13.90 3.62
C LYS A 169 -2.09 -12.74 3.69
N ILE A 170 -3.30 -12.96 3.20
CA ILE A 170 -4.44 -12.07 3.37
C ILE A 170 -5.19 -12.51 4.63
N CYS A 171 -5.21 -11.65 5.63
CA CYS A 171 -5.80 -11.93 6.94
C CYS A 171 -7.23 -11.36 6.99
N LEU A 172 -8.22 -12.23 7.13
CA LEU A 172 -9.65 -11.87 7.10
C LEU A 172 -10.22 -11.82 8.52
N SER A 173 -10.49 -10.62 9.03
CA SER A 173 -10.84 -10.42 10.44
C SER A 173 -12.31 -10.65 10.78
N LYS A 174 -13.20 -10.72 9.78
CA LYS A 174 -14.65 -10.93 9.94
C LYS A 174 -15.19 -12.15 9.18
N GLU A 175 -14.31 -12.98 8.63
CA GLU A 175 -14.68 -14.29 8.10
C GLU A 175 -14.59 -15.35 9.20
N THR A 176 -15.43 -16.37 9.11
CA THR A 176 -15.44 -17.52 10.04
C THR A 176 -14.91 -18.81 9.41
N SER A 177 -14.71 -18.82 8.09
CA SER A 177 -14.24 -19.98 7.32
C SER A 177 -13.43 -19.54 6.11
N LEU A 178 -12.47 -20.37 5.69
CA LEU A 178 -11.71 -20.20 4.45
C LEU A 178 -12.22 -21.09 3.30
N SER A 179 -13.33 -21.81 3.48
CA SER A 179 -13.85 -22.78 2.50
C SER A 179 -14.18 -22.20 1.12
N GLN A 180 -14.26 -20.87 0.99
CA GLN A 180 -14.61 -20.17 -0.23
C GLN A 180 -13.42 -19.38 -0.83
N VAL A 181 -12.21 -19.61 -0.35
CA VAL A 181 -10.97 -18.97 -0.82
C VAL A 181 -9.84 -20.00 -0.89
N GLU A 182 -8.78 -19.69 -1.64
CA GLU A 182 -7.58 -20.53 -1.73
C GLU A 182 -6.79 -20.47 -0.41
N SER A 183 -6.98 -21.45 0.49
CA SER A 183 -6.42 -21.45 1.85
C SER A 183 -4.93 -21.14 1.96
N ASP A 184 -4.14 -21.39 0.91
CA ASP A 184 -2.71 -21.10 0.88
C ASP A 184 -2.39 -19.61 0.94
N PHE A 185 -3.27 -18.73 0.46
CA PHE A 185 -3.07 -17.27 0.45
C PHE A 185 -3.82 -16.53 1.55
N PHE A 186 -4.68 -17.23 2.30
CA PHE A 186 -5.57 -16.61 3.28
C PHE A 186 -5.36 -17.18 4.68
N SER A 187 -5.62 -16.37 5.70
CA SER A 187 -5.69 -16.77 7.10
C SER A 187 -6.85 -16.02 7.79
N LEU A 188 -7.46 -16.63 8.82
CA LEU A 188 -8.49 -15.97 9.62
C LEU A 188 -7.87 -15.11 10.73
N GLY A 189 -8.49 -13.97 11.02
CA GLY A 189 -8.10 -13.07 12.10
C GLY A 189 -7.32 -11.84 11.65
N HIS A 190 -6.76 -11.13 12.62
CA HIS A 190 -5.95 -9.93 12.39
C HIS A 190 -4.50 -10.30 12.03
N VAL A 191 -3.80 -9.36 11.37
CA VAL A 191 -2.44 -9.58 10.86
C VAL A 191 -1.41 -9.88 11.95
N ASP A 192 -1.59 -9.31 13.15
CA ASP A 192 -0.73 -9.55 14.32
C ASP A 192 -0.87 -10.97 14.83
N TYR A 193 -2.10 -11.44 15.04
CA TYR A 193 -2.39 -12.82 15.42
C TYR A 193 -1.83 -13.83 14.41
N VAL A 194 -2.04 -13.59 13.12
CA VAL A 194 -1.55 -14.50 12.07
C VAL A 194 -0.02 -14.52 12.03
N PHE A 195 0.64 -13.36 12.14
CA PHE A 195 2.10 -13.28 12.21
C PHE A 195 2.66 -14.02 13.43
N GLU A 196 2.10 -13.79 14.61
CA GLU A 196 2.51 -14.43 15.86
C GLU A 196 2.39 -15.95 15.79
N LYS A 197 1.35 -16.45 15.11
CA LYS A 197 1.10 -17.88 14.95
C LYS A 197 1.97 -18.52 13.86
N GLU A 198 2.10 -17.89 12.71
CA GLU A 198 2.61 -18.56 11.50
C GLU A 198 4.09 -18.27 11.20
N LEU A 199 4.58 -17.07 11.49
CA LEU A 199 5.95 -16.65 11.12
C LEU A 199 6.83 -16.40 12.33
N PHE A 200 6.33 -15.70 13.36
CA PHE A 200 7.11 -15.36 14.54
C PHE A 200 7.83 -16.56 15.19
N PRO A 201 7.22 -17.76 15.36
CA PRO A 201 7.92 -18.89 15.98
C PRO A 201 9.13 -19.36 15.17
N LYS A 202 9.11 -19.15 13.84
CA LYS A 202 10.17 -19.52 12.91
C LYS A 202 11.32 -18.51 12.91
N ILE A 203 11.01 -17.23 13.12
CA ILE A 203 11.99 -16.13 13.02
C ILE A 203 12.41 -15.55 14.37
N LYS A 204 11.80 -15.96 15.50
CA LYS A 204 12.04 -15.35 16.82
C LYS A 204 13.52 -15.22 17.18
N LYS A 205 14.34 -16.23 16.86
CA LYS A 205 15.79 -16.22 17.15
C LYS A 205 16.61 -15.34 16.21
N THR A 206 16.07 -15.02 15.04
CA THR A 206 16.72 -14.26 13.96
C THR A 206 15.96 -12.97 13.64
N ILE A 207 15.11 -12.50 14.55
CA ILE A 207 14.20 -11.37 14.30
C ILE A 207 14.95 -10.09 13.94
N PHE A 208 16.18 -9.92 14.42
CA PHE A 208 17.06 -8.79 14.12
C PHE A 208 17.57 -8.77 12.66
N ASP A 209 17.46 -9.89 11.95
CA ASP A 209 17.77 -9.99 10.52
C ASP A 209 16.61 -9.50 9.64
N PHE A 210 15.49 -9.08 10.26
CA PHE A 210 14.30 -8.58 9.59
C PHE A 210 14.12 -7.07 9.78
N GLU A 211 13.58 -6.43 8.75
CA GLU A 211 13.02 -5.10 8.77
C GLU A 211 11.49 -5.20 8.72
N PHE A 212 10.83 -4.40 9.55
CA PHE A 212 9.38 -4.42 9.69
C PHE A 212 8.77 -3.11 9.17
N TYR A 213 7.83 -3.22 8.23
CA TYR A 213 7.16 -2.10 7.59
C TYR A 213 5.67 -2.17 7.89
N LEU A 214 5.13 -1.21 8.64
CA LEU A 214 3.75 -1.25 9.14
C LEU A 214 2.96 -0.06 8.59
N CYS A 215 1.85 -0.31 7.90
CA CYS A 215 0.95 0.74 7.41
C CYS A 215 -0.52 0.31 7.48
N GLY A 216 -1.36 1.08 8.16
CA GLY A 216 -2.76 0.70 8.30
C GLY A 216 -3.46 1.38 9.47
N GLY A 217 -4.53 0.73 9.95
CA GLY A 217 -5.31 1.18 11.09
C GLY A 217 -4.44 1.29 12.34
N ARG A 218 -4.60 2.42 13.04
CA ARG A 218 -3.76 2.81 14.19
C ARG A 218 -3.61 1.71 15.24
N GLY A 219 -4.71 1.04 15.62
CA GLY A 219 -4.68 -0.01 16.63
C GLY A 219 -3.79 -1.21 16.27
N ILE A 220 -3.82 -1.65 15.02
CA ILE A 220 -2.99 -2.77 14.55
C ILE A 220 -1.51 -2.36 14.47
N VAL A 221 -1.24 -1.14 13.97
CA VAL A 221 0.13 -0.62 13.89
C VAL A 221 0.76 -0.46 15.27
N GLU A 222 0.00 0.06 16.25
CA GLU A 222 0.47 0.22 17.63
C GLU A 222 0.65 -1.14 18.31
N SER A 223 -0.29 -2.09 18.13
CA SER A 223 -0.20 -3.47 18.64
C SER A 223 1.10 -4.16 18.17
N LEU A 224 1.31 -4.22 16.85
CA LEU A 224 2.50 -4.85 16.27
C LEU A 224 3.80 -4.16 16.70
N ARG A 225 3.80 -2.82 16.78
CA ARG A 225 4.98 -2.09 17.25
C ARG A 225 5.32 -2.44 18.69
N GLN A 226 4.34 -2.55 19.58
CA GLN A 226 4.57 -2.95 20.97
C GLN A 226 5.06 -4.39 21.06
N PHE A 227 4.50 -5.30 20.27
CA PHE A 227 4.91 -6.70 20.21
C PHE A 227 6.38 -6.85 19.76
N LEU A 228 6.78 -6.12 18.71
CA LEU A 228 8.12 -6.22 18.11
C LEU A 228 9.24 -5.54 18.94
N LEU A 229 8.89 -4.71 19.91
CA LEU A 229 9.85 -3.99 20.75
C LEU A 229 10.06 -4.63 22.14
N GLN A 230 9.40 -5.75 22.42
CA GLN A 230 9.61 -6.58 23.61
C GLN A 230 10.80 -7.51 23.43
#